data_AF-A0A0D2HJD1-F1
#
_entry.id   AF-A0A0D2HJD1-F1
#
_cell.length_a   1.000
_cell.length_b   1.000
_cell.length_c   1.000
_cell.angle_alpha   90.00
_cell.angle_beta   90.00
_cell.angle_gamma   90.00
#
_symmetry.space_group_name_H-M   'P 1'
#
loop_
_entity.id
_entity.type
_entity.pdbx_description
1 polymer ?
#
loop_
_entity_poly.entity_id
_entity_poly.type
_entity_poly.pdbx_seq_one_letter_code
_entity_poly.pdbx_strand_id
1 'polypeptide(L)'
;MSITVRWPVGPNDLSFRTESATSLIYKGGRSLPETKFYDGFTAFNPNLFGTQDEYIHAVRCLQMAHSFSLQSIKVMEPFIDRHIKLLRKNQDQAADSGVVINFKELITYCVFEVLGDLAFSQSFDSQKIQDHTTNYRQSTITFI
;
A
#
# COMPACT_ATOMS: atom_id res chain seq x y z
N MET A 1 35.90 4.43 -1.05
CA MET A 1 34.43 4.56 -1.03
C MET A 1 34.04 5.34 -2.28
N SER A 2 33.63 4.66 -3.35
CA SER A 2 33.37 5.31 -4.64
C SER A 2 31.90 5.69 -4.73
N ILE A 3 31.59 6.95 -4.47
CA ILE A 3 30.25 7.51 -4.71
C ILE A 3 30.13 7.72 -6.22
N THR A 4 29.30 6.92 -6.88
CA THR A 4 29.04 7.06 -8.32
C THR A 4 27.69 7.72 -8.50
N VAL A 5 27.68 8.97 -8.94
CA VAL A 5 26.44 9.67 -9.33
C VAL A 5 26.08 9.23 -10.75
N ARG A 6 24.95 8.54 -10.94
CA ARG A 6 24.30 8.35 -12.24
C ARG A 6 22.88 8.86 -12.19
N TRP A 7 22.49 9.62 -13.20
CA TRP A 7 21.12 10.07 -13.48
C TRP A 7 20.14 8.90 -13.34
N PRO A 8 19.10 9.01 -12.49
CA PRO A 8 18.03 10.03 -12.60
C PRO A 8 17.86 10.90 -11.34
N VAL A 9 18.91 11.04 -10.55
CA VAL A 9 18.93 11.81 -9.30
C VAL A 9 19.21 13.28 -9.60
N GLY A 10 18.46 14.20 -8.99
CA GLY A 10 18.64 15.64 -9.20
C GLY A 10 20.06 16.12 -8.86
N PRO A 11 20.41 17.38 -9.18
CA PRO A 11 21.78 17.90 -9.01
C PRO A 11 22.31 17.84 -7.56
N ASN A 12 21.44 17.66 -6.58
CA ASN A 12 21.77 17.61 -5.15
C ASN A 12 21.48 16.25 -4.49
N ASP A 13 21.25 15.20 -5.28
CA ASP A 13 20.91 13.89 -4.75
C ASP A 13 22.10 12.92 -4.84
N LEU A 14 22.26 12.07 -3.83
CA LEU A 14 23.32 11.07 -3.76
C LEU A 14 22.73 9.67 -3.98
N SER A 15 23.29 8.94 -4.94
CA SER A 15 22.96 7.52 -5.16
C SER A 15 24.05 6.62 -4.60
N PHE A 16 23.65 5.69 -3.72
CA PHE A 16 24.53 4.70 -3.12
C PHE A 16 24.15 3.31 -3.64
N ARG A 17 25.15 2.50 -4.02
CA ARG A 17 24.96 1.12 -4.50
C ARG A 17 25.88 0.12 -3.79
N THR A 18 26.13 0.36 -2.51
CA THR A 18 27.02 -0.48 -1.70
C THR A 18 26.24 -0.96 -0.49
N GLU A 19 26.36 -2.24 -0.16
CA GLU A 19 25.69 -2.85 1.01
C GLU A 19 25.98 -2.10 2.31
N SER A 20 27.24 -1.68 2.50
CA SER A 20 27.67 -0.93 3.69
C SER A 20 26.96 0.42 3.86
N ALA A 21 26.45 1.01 2.77
CA ALA A 21 25.72 2.29 2.83
C ALA A 21 24.31 2.11 3.41
N THR A 22 23.66 0.97 3.19
CA THR A 22 22.28 0.74 3.66
C THR A 22 22.17 0.86 5.17
N SER A 23 23.02 0.16 5.93
CA SER A 23 22.98 0.26 7.39
C SER A 23 23.36 1.64 7.88
N LEU A 24 24.24 2.37 7.19
CA LEU A 24 24.63 3.72 7.58
C LEU A 24 23.47 4.71 7.39
N ILE A 25 22.77 4.61 6.26
CA ILE A 25 21.65 5.50 5.92
C ILE A 25 20.45 5.22 6.83
N TYR A 26 19.98 3.97 6.90
CA TYR A 26 18.77 3.64 7.66
C TYR A 26 18.96 3.64 9.18
N LYS A 27 20.19 3.48 9.70
CA LYS A 27 20.47 3.62 11.15
C LYS A 27 21.02 4.99 11.53
N GLY A 28 21.13 5.91 10.58
CA GLY A 28 21.59 7.29 10.84
C GLY A 28 20.64 8.05 11.78
N GLY A 29 19.36 7.63 11.86
CA GLY A 29 18.35 8.28 12.70
C GLY A 29 18.32 9.78 12.46
N ARG A 30 18.42 10.56 13.53
CA ARG A 30 18.36 12.03 13.49
C ARG A 30 19.42 12.73 12.65
N SER A 31 20.51 12.03 12.34
CA SER A 31 21.57 12.61 11.49
C SER A 31 21.17 12.69 10.02
N LEU A 32 20.13 11.95 9.62
CA LEU A 32 19.58 11.90 8.27
C LEU A 32 18.06 12.08 8.33
N PRO A 33 17.57 13.29 8.63
CA PRO A 33 16.15 13.55 8.71
C PRO A 33 15.48 13.40 7.33
N GLU A 34 14.20 13.02 7.35
CA GLU A 34 13.40 12.94 6.14
C GLU A 34 13.30 14.31 5.46
N THR A 35 13.42 14.32 4.14
CA THR A 35 13.48 15.56 3.35
C THR A 35 12.11 15.99 2.86
N LYS A 36 12.05 17.20 2.26
CA LYS A 36 10.86 17.73 1.56
C LYS A 36 10.30 16.81 0.47
N PHE A 37 11.05 15.79 0.04
CA PHE A 37 10.52 14.72 -0.80
C PHE A 37 9.22 14.13 -0.24
N TYR A 38 9.10 14.05 1.09
CA TYR A 38 7.93 13.48 1.75
C TYR A 38 6.68 14.38 1.73
N ASP A 39 6.82 15.65 1.39
CA ASP A 39 5.68 16.57 1.22
C ASP A 39 4.74 16.04 0.12
N GLY A 40 5.28 15.35 -0.90
CA GLY A 40 4.49 14.74 -1.97
C GLY A 40 3.56 13.61 -1.51
N PHE A 41 3.77 13.04 -0.32
CA PHE A 41 2.88 12.03 0.27
C PHE A 41 1.90 12.62 1.28
N THR A 42 1.89 13.95 1.46
CA THR A 42 0.92 14.65 2.29
C THR A 42 -0.29 15.04 1.45
N ALA A 43 -1.50 14.67 1.92
CA ALA A 43 -2.75 15.05 1.25
C ALA A 43 -3.21 16.45 1.68
N PHE A 44 -3.89 16.56 2.82
CA PHE A 44 -4.36 17.84 3.37
C PHE A 44 -3.57 18.26 4.62
N ASN A 45 -3.27 17.30 5.49
CA ASN A 45 -2.44 17.45 6.67
C ASN A 45 -1.37 16.37 6.65
N PRO A 46 -0.16 16.59 7.23
CA PRO A 46 0.86 15.55 7.31
C PRO A 46 0.25 14.29 7.93
N ASN A 47 0.28 13.19 7.19
CA ASN A 47 -0.16 11.86 7.65
C ASN A 47 1.04 11.11 8.24
N LEU A 48 0.86 9.84 8.64
CA LEU A 48 1.96 9.06 9.22
C LEU A 48 3.20 9.03 8.32
N PHE A 49 3.02 8.92 7.00
CA PHE A 49 4.11 8.84 6.03
C PHE A 49 4.70 10.20 5.67
N GLY A 50 3.88 11.24 5.57
CA GLY A 50 4.31 12.59 5.19
C GLY A 50 4.84 13.44 6.34
N THR A 51 4.84 12.95 7.58
CA THR A 51 5.33 13.71 8.74
C THR A 51 6.84 13.68 8.81
N GLN A 52 7.48 14.86 8.71
CA GLN A 52 8.93 15.02 8.87
C GLN A 52 9.37 15.27 10.33
N ASP A 53 8.45 15.68 11.20
CA ASP A 53 8.73 15.81 12.62
C ASP A 53 8.81 14.43 13.25
N GLU A 54 10.03 14.03 13.65
CA GLU A 54 10.29 12.72 14.24
C GLU A 54 9.49 12.44 15.52
N TYR A 55 9.23 13.46 16.34
CA TYR A 55 8.47 13.29 17.58
C TYR A 55 7.00 12.99 17.26
N ILE A 56 6.39 13.78 16.36
CA ILE A 56 5.01 13.54 15.92
C ILE A 56 4.90 12.18 15.20
N HIS A 57 5.87 11.85 14.35
CA HIS A 57 5.94 10.55 13.68
C HIS A 57 6.01 9.41 14.70
N ALA A 58 6.90 9.49 15.69
CA ALA A 58 7.06 8.46 16.73
C ALA A 58 5.77 8.26 17.54
N VAL A 59 5.09 9.35 17.92
CA VAL A 59 3.81 9.27 18.64
C VAL A 59 2.74 8.56 17.80
N ARG A 60 2.62 8.89 16.52
CA ARG A 60 1.62 8.27 15.63
C ARG A 60 1.95 6.81 15.30
N CYS A 61 3.23 6.48 15.10
CA CYS A 61 3.68 5.10 14.98
C CYS A 61 3.29 4.27 16.21
N LEU A 62 3.52 4.82 17.41
CA LEU A 62 3.16 4.15 18.65
C LEU A 62 1.65 3.90 18.76
N GLN A 63 0.83 4.89 18.40
CA GLN A 63 -0.63 4.76 18.38
C GLN A 63 -1.11 3.65 17.42
N MET A 64 -0.45 3.49 16.27
CA MET A 64 -0.81 2.46 15.27
C MET A 64 -0.22 1.08 15.57
N ALA A 65 0.86 0.99 16.35
CA ALA A 65 1.61 -0.24 16.55
C ALA A 65 0.76 -1.43 17.03
N HIS A 66 -0.22 -1.18 17.90
CA HIS A 66 -1.09 -2.25 18.43
C HIS A 66 -1.87 -2.99 17.33
N SER A 67 -2.39 -2.26 16.33
CA SER A 67 -3.15 -2.83 15.22
C SER A 67 -2.31 -3.74 14.33
N PHE A 68 -0.98 -3.57 14.34
CA PHE A 68 -0.03 -4.41 13.61
C PHE A 68 0.69 -5.44 14.49
N SER A 69 0.24 -5.66 15.72
CA SER A 69 0.78 -6.72 16.58
C SER A 69 0.47 -8.10 16.02
N LEU A 70 1.28 -9.11 16.38
CA LEU A 70 1.04 -10.50 15.97
C LEU A 70 -0.35 -11.00 16.40
N GLN A 71 -0.82 -10.57 17.57
CA GLN A 71 -2.16 -10.92 18.05
C GLN A 71 -3.26 -10.30 17.17
N SER A 72 -3.12 -9.03 16.81
CA SER A 72 -4.06 -8.37 15.88
C SER A 72 -4.03 -9.02 14.50
N ILE A 73 -2.86 -9.39 13.98
CA ILE A 73 -2.72 -10.10 12.70
C ILE A 73 -3.48 -11.44 12.71
N LYS A 74 -3.39 -12.22 13.80
CA LYS A 74 -4.17 -13.46 13.96
C LYS A 74 -5.68 -13.22 13.95
N VAL A 75 -6.14 -12.11 14.53
CA VAL A 75 -7.56 -11.74 14.49
C VAL A 75 -7.99 -11.32 13.08
N MET A 76 -7.10 -10.73 12.29
CA MET A 76 -7.36 -10.33 10.91
C MET A 76 -7.35 -11.49 9.90
N GLU A 77 -6.67 -12.60 10.21
CA GLU A 77 -6.49 -13.77 9.33
C GLU A 77 -7.81 -14.26 8.69
N PRO A 78 -8.92 -14.47 9.43
CA PRO A 78 -10.16 -14.98 8.83
C PRO A 78 -10.77 -14.04 7.77
N PHE A 79 -10.58 -12.73 7.93
CA PHE A 79 -11.07 -11.72 6.98
C PHE A 79 -10.27 -11.78 5.68
N ILE A 80 -8.94 -11.87 5.79
CA ILE A 80 -8.03 -12.02 4.64
C ILE A 80 -8.33 -13.34 3.91
N ASP A 81 -8.48 -14.44 4.65
CA ASP A 81 -8.75 -15.77 4.11
C ASP A 81 -10.04 -15.82 3.28
N ARG A 82 -11.08 -15.12 3.74
CA ARG A 82 -12.36 -15.01 3.01
C ARG A 82 -12.16 -14.42 1.62
N HIS A 83 -11.40 -13.33 1.52
CA HIS A 83 -11.12 -12.65 0.26
C HIS A 83 -10.19 -13.48 -0.65
N ILE A 84 -9.19 -14.15 -0.09
CA ILE A 84 -8.31 -15.06 -0.86
C ILE A 84 -9.10 -16.24 -1.44
N LYS A 85 -10.07 -16.79 -0.69
CA LYS A 85 -10.95 -17.86 -1.20
C LYS A 85 -11.79 -17.39 -2.38
N LEU A 86 -12.28 -16.15 -2.35
CA LEU A 86 -13.02 -15.57 -3.46
C LEU A 86 -12.12 -15.33 -4.68
N LEU A 87 -10.92 -14.80 -4.46
CA LEU A 87 -9.90 -14.65 -5.50
C LEU A 87 -9.60 -15.99 -6.20
N ARG A 88 -9.41 -17.07 -5.43
CA ARG A 88 -9.19 -18.42 -5.99
C ARG A 88 -10.39 -18.89 -6.79
N LYS A 89 -11.60 -18.75 -6.26
CA LYS A 89 -12.83 -19.14 -6.97
C LYS A 89 -12.96 -18.42 -8.32
N ASN A 90 -12.63 -17.14 -8.39
CA ASN A 90 -12.67 -16.38 -9.64
C ASN A 90 -11.63 -16.89 -10.65
N GLN A 91 -10.44 -17.30 -10.19
CA GLN A 91 -9.41 -17.91 -11.04
C GLN A 91 -9.84 -19.27 -11.57
N ASP A 92 -10.41 -20.13 -10.72
CA ASP A 92 -10.91 -21.45 -11.10
C ASP A 92 -12.02 -21.31 -12.16
N GLN A 93 -12.96 -20.38 -11.97
CA GLN A 93 -14.02 -20.09 -12.94
C GLN A 93 -13.48 -19.59 -14.28
N ALA A 94 -12.46 -18.73 -14.27
CA ALA A 94 -11.82 -18.25 -15.49
C ALA A 94 -11.10 -19.40 -16.23
N ALA A 95 -10.42 -20.28 -15.50
CA ALA A 95 -9.76 -21.45 -16.06
C ALA A 95 -10.76 -22.43 -16.70
N ASP A 96 -11.86 -22.73 -16.00
CA ASP A 96 -12.90 -23.64 -16.49
C ASP A 96 -13.65 -23.10 -17.72
N SER A 97 -13.89 -21.79 -17.76
CA SER A 97 -14.59 -21.13 -18.87
C SER A 97 -13.68 -20.80 -20.07
N GLY A 98 -12.35 -20.92 -19.91
CA GLY A 98 -11.38 -20.52 -20.93
C GLY A 98 -11.31 -19.00 -21.15
N VAL A 99 -11.87 -18.20 -20.22
CA VAL A 99 -11.86 -16.74 -20.32
C VAL A 99 -10.51 -16.20 -19.88
N VAL A 100 -9.90 -15.37 -20.73
CA VAL A 100 -8.67 -14.65 -20.39
C VAL A 100 -8.99 -13.53 -19.39
N ILE A 101 -8.36 -13.60 -18.21
CA ILE A 101 -8.52 -12.61 -17.15
C ILE A 101 -7.25 -11.77 -16.95
N ASN A 102 -7.44 -10.51 -16.56
CA ASN A 102 -6.34 -9.66 -16.13
C ASN A 102 -5.99 -9.94 -14.66
N PHE A 103 -4.93 -10.72 -14.45
CA PHE A 103 -4.52 -11.13 -13.12
C PHE A 103 -4.11 -9.96 -12.20
N LYS A 104 -3.52 -8.91 -12.77
CA LYS A 104 -3.14 -7.70 -12.01
C LYS A 104 -4.37 -7.04 -11.40
N GLU A 105 -5.42 -6.89 -12.19
CA GLU A 105 -6.67 -6.26 -11.78
C GLU A 105 -7.40 -7.10 -10.73
N LEU A 106 -7.44 -8.43 -10.94
CA LEU A 106 -8.03 -9.35 -9.98
C LEU A 106 -7.34 -9.30 -8.60
N ILE A 107 -6.00 -9.27 -8.55
CA ILE A 107 -5.25 -9.07 -7.30
C ILE A 107 -5.54 -7.69 -6.70
N THR A 108 -5.61 -6.65 -7.54
CA THR A 108 -5.87 -5.28 -7.08
C THR A 108 -7.22 -5.19 -6.37
N TYR A 109 -8.27 -5.79 -6.92
CA TYR A 109 -9.58 -5.88 -6.27
C TYR A 109 -9.54 -6.70 -4.99
N CYS A 110 -8.81 -7.81 -4.96
CA CYS A 110 -8.64 -8.60 -3.74
C CYS A 110 -8.00 -7.77 -2.61
N VAL A 111 -6.93 -7.03 -2.91
CA VAL A 111 -6.25 -6.18 -1.91
C VAL A 111 -7.17 -5.05 -1.46
N PHE A 112 -7.91 -4.43 -2.38
CA PHE A 112 -8.85 -3.38 -2.05
C PHE A 112 -9.97 -3.85 -1.10
N GLU A 113 -10.57 -5.02 -1.36
CA GLU A 113 -11.57 -5.60 -0.47
C GLU A 113 -11.00 -5.95 0.90
N VAL A 114 -9.79 -6.54 0.96
CA VAL A 114 -9.14 -6.86 2.24
C VAL A 114 -8.93 -5.59 3.05
N LEU A 115 -8.42 -4.52 2.44
CA LEU A 115 -8.21 -3.24 3.12
C LEU A 115 -9.54 -2.60 3.54
N GLY A 116 -10.56 -2.66 2.69
CA GLY A 116 -11.89 -2.13 2.99
C GLY A 116 -12.55 -2.80 4.19
N ASP A 117 -12.50 -4.12 4.21
CA ASP A 117 -13.08 -4.96 5.25
C ASP A 117 -12.32 -4.82 6.57
N LEU A 118 -10.98 -4.75 6.53
CA LEU A 118 -10.16 -4.54 7.73
C LEU A 118 -10.24 -3.11 8.29
N ALA A 119 -10.28 -2.10 7.43
CA ALA A 119 -10.27 -0.70 7.86
C ALA A 119 -11.66 -0.17 8.22
N PHE A 120 -12.70 -0.60 7.50
CA PHE A 120 -14.06 -0.05 7.60
C PHE A 120 -15.13 -1.08 7.93
N SER A 121 -14.77 -2.37 8.09
CA SER A 121 -15.75 -3.46 8.26
C SER A 121 -16.80 -3.49 7.15
N GLN A 122 -16.40 -3.11 5.93
CA GLN A 122 -17.27 -2.98 4.76
C GLN A 122 -16.70 -3.73 3.56
N SER A 123 -17.57 -4.51 2.91
CA SER A 123 -17.31 -5.07 1.56
C SER A 123 -17.70 -4.04 0.51
N PHE A 124 -16.84 -3.83 -0.48
CA PHE A 124 -17.17 -3.00 -1.66
C PHE A 124 -17.60 -3.85 -2.85
N ASP A 125 -17.60 -5.18 -2.71
CA ASP A 125 -17.98 -6.15 -3.73
C ASP A 125 -17.18 -6.04 -5.05
N SER A 126 -16.00 -5.42 -5.01
CA SER A 126 -15.13 -5.18 -6.16
C SER A 126 -14.48 -6.44 -6.73
N GLN A 127 -14.48 -7.54 -5.98
CA GLN A 127 -14.04 -8.85 -6.46
C GLN A 127 -15.09 -9.61 -7.28
N LYS A 128 -16.34 -9.13 -7.37
CA LYS A 128 -17.33 -9.76 -8.24
C LYS A 128 -16.90 -9.50 -9.70
N ILE A 129 -16.82 -10.56 -10.50
CA ILE A 129 -16.56 -10.46 -11.94
C ILE A 129 -17.67 -9.58 -12.53
N GLN A 130 -17.33 -8.33 -12.84
CA GLN A 130 -18.24 -7.45 -13.57
C GLN A 130 -18.25 -7.93 -15.02
N ASP A 131 -19.44 -8.13 -15.57
CA ASP A 131 -19.63 -8.23 -17.01
C ASP A 131 -19.11 -6.94 -17.64
N HIS A 132 -17.88 -6.96 -18.17
CA HIS A 132 -17.26 -5.83 -18.87
C HIS A 132 -18.02 -5.43 -20.17
N THR A 133 -19.22 -5.96 -20.40
CA THR A 133 -20.15 -5.52 -21.46
C THR A 133 -21.05 -4.35 -21.06
N THR A 134 -20.95 -3.80 -19.85
CA THR A 134 -21.79 -2.66 -19.46
C THR A 134 -20.99 -1.37 -19.37
N ASN A 135 -21.20 -0.53 -20.39
CA ASN A 135 -20.83 0.88 -20.51
C ASN A 135 -20.41 1.58 -19.21
N TYR A 136 -19.25 2.26 -19.28
CA TYR A 136 -18.85 3.34 -18.38
C TYR A 136 -19.94 4.42 -18.31
N ARG A 137 -20.96 4.21 -17.49
CA ARG A 137 -21.89 5.28 -17.08
C ARG A 137 -21.43 5.77 -15.72
N GLN A 138 -20.93 7.00 -15.76
CA GLN A 138 -20.65 7.88 -14.65
C GLN A 138 -21.64 7.68 -13.49
N SER A 139 -21.18 7.05 -12.41
CA SER A 139 -21.76 7.27 -11.09
C SER A 139 -20.86 8.26 -10.35
N THR A 140 -21.26 9.52 -10.39
CA THR A 140 -20.73 10.58 -9.53
C THR A 140 -20.88 10.13 -8.07
N ILE A 141 -19.76 9.78 -7.43
CA ILE A 141 -19.73 9.63 -5.98
C ILE A 141 -19.59 11.03 -5.40
N THR A 142 -20.72 11.64 -5.06
CA THR A 142 -20.76 12.85 -4.22
C THR A 142 -20.43 12.43 -2.79
N PHE A 143 -19.22 12.71 -2.34
CA PHE A 143 -18.94 12.79 -0.90
C PHE A 143 -19.43 14.15 -0.40
N ILE A 144 -20.31 14.11 0.60
CA ILE A 144 -20.72 15.26 1.41
C ILE A 144 -19.60 15.59 2.39
#